data_AF-A0A8J6FTV4-F1
#
_entry.id   AF-A0A8J6FTV4-F1
#
_cell.length_a   1.000
_cell.length_b   1.000
_cell.length_c   1.000
_cell.angle_alpha   90.00
_cell.angle_beta   90.00
_cell.angle_gamma   90.00
#
_symmetry.space_group_name_H-M   'P 1'
#
loop_
_entity.id
_entity.type
_entity.pdbx_description
1 polymer ?
#
loop_
_entity_poly.entity_id
_entity_poly.type
_entity_poly.pdbx_seq_one_letter_code
_entity_poly.pdbx_strand_id
1 'polypeptide(L)'
;YGELLEKFITHTYDIPSNCVFEHSEYKGSNIPNESLTPAQQLGIKIVIRYGRHLGVLTGNKEQDLTQLLQQCEIFLQQQQVPVSSPLLYLQGCYPGYDWFASSMFLMMSGDTEKTFTILQKFSSLLTSAYLWLPRLHISKHLAVDIRAAGIHPIIFCTAHYVEMLMKTEIPLVFSAFQMSGFTPSQICQHWLSQCFWNYLDWSEICHYVGACILCGADYQVYMCIAIFKHLQQEILQHTQTQDLQVFLKEEAIHGFKFGDHLEFMESLEQMYRPMVLKEMKKYCI
;
A
#
# COMPACT_ATOMS: atom_id res chain seq x y z
N TYR A 1 13.26 -8.53 -8.98
CA TYR A 1 12.20 -8.44 -7.96
C TYR A 1 11.00 -9.34 -8.26
N GLY A 2 10.38 -9.26 -9.46
CA GLY A 2 9.17 -10.01 -9.80
C GLY A 2 9.21 -11.52 -9.55
N GLU A 3 10.22 -12.25 -10.07
CA GLU A 3 10.29 -13.71 -9.91
C GLU A 3 10.42 -14.17 -8.45
N LEU A 4 11.14 -13.42 -7.61
CA LEU A 4 11.28 -13.74 -6.20
C LEU A 4 9.95 -13.59 -5.48
N LEU A 5 9.23 -12.49 -5.75
CA LEU A 5 7.91 -12.25 -5.18
C LEU A 5 6.89 -13.29 -5.62
N GLU A 6 6.88 -13.64 -6.91
CA GLU A 6 6.02 -14.69 -7.45
C GLU A 6 6.23 -16.03 -6.72
N LYS A 7 7.49 -16.46 -6.59
CA LYS A 7 7.85 -17.71 -5.90
C LYS A 7 7.43 -17.67 -4.44
N PHE A 8 7.71 -16.56 -3.75
CA PHE A 8 7.39 -16.42 -2.34
C PHE A 8 5.87 -16.37 -2.09
N ILE A 9 5.13 -15.58 -2.86
CA ILE A 9 3.67 -15.48 -2.74
C ILE A 9 3.03 -16.84 -3.03
N THR A 10 3.48 -17.53 -4.08
CA THR A 10 2.97 -18.87 -4.41
C THR A 10 3.27 -19.86 -3.29
N HIS A 11 4.51 -19.93 -2.81
CA HIS A 11 4.87 -20.83 -1.73
C HIS A 11 4.08 -20.53 -0.44
N THR A 12 3.90 -19.26 -0.09
CA THR A 12 3.17 -18.85 1.11
C THR A 12 1.69 -19.16 0.99
N TYR A 13 1.10 -18.96 -0.19
CA TYR A 13 -0.29 -19.30 -0.51
C TYR A 13 -0.56 -20.81 -0.38
N ASP A 14 0.38 -21.64 -0.82
CA ASP A 14 0.25 -23.11 -0.76
C ASP A 14 0.25 -23.66 0.69
N ILE A 15 0.59 -22.84 1.68
CA ILE A 15 0.57 -23.19 3.10
C ILE A 15 -0.70 -22.61 3.75
N PRO A 16 -1.74 -23.43 4.04
CA PRO A 16 -3.04 -22.91 4.50
C PRO A 16 -2.99 -22.08 5.78
N SER A 17 -2.04 -22.36 6.69
CA SER A 17 -1.89 -21.60 7.94
C SER A 17 -1.42 -20.15 7.74
N ASN A 18 -0.89 -19.82 6.55
CA ASN A 18 -0.43 -18.47 6.21
C ASN A 18 -1.52 -17.66 5.50
N CYS A 19 -2.57 -18.31 5.00
CA CYS A 19 -3.72 -17.67 4.39
C CYS A 19 -4.66 -17.17 5.49
N VAL A 20 -4.75 -15.85 5.62
CA VAL A 20 -5.63 -15.19 6.60
C VAL A 20 -7.05 -15.04 6.05
N PHE A 21 -7.17 -14.89 4.74
CA PHE A 21 -8.46 -14.69 4.08
C PHE A 21 -8.80 -15.87 3.19
N GLU A 22 -10.09 -16.22 3.15
CA GLU A 22 -10.60 -17.25 2.26
C GLU A 22 -10.31 -16.92 0.81
N HIS A 23 -9.80 -17.91 0.06
CA HIS A 23 -9.60 -17.75 -1.36
C HIS A 23 -10.94 -17.61 -2.08
N SER A 24 -11.07 -16.56 -2.89
CA SER A 24 -12.21 -16.38 -3.79
C SER A 24 -11.76 -16.78 -5.18
N GLU A 25 -12.40 -17.77 -5.79
CA GLU A 25 -12.13 -18.12 -7.18
C GLU A 25 -12.68 -17.03 -8.09
N TYR A 26 -11.85 -16.49 -8.99
CA TYR A 26 -12.31 -15.57 -10.02
C TYR A 26 -13.21 -16.32 -11.00
N LYS A 27 -14.52 -16.14 -10.83
CA LYS A 27 -15.51 -16.61 -11.81
C LYS A 27 -15.41 -15.70 -13.01
N GLY A 28 -14.62 -16.09 -14.01
CA GLY A 28 -14.38 -15.34 -15.24
C GLY A 28 -15.68 -14.79 -15.81
N SER A 29 -15.91 -13.50 -15.60
CA SER A 29 -17.06 -12.79 -16.15
C SER A 29 -16.59 -12.03 -17.39
N ASN A 30 -17.51 -11.85 -18.34
CA ASN A 30 -17.30 -10.88 -19.42
C ASN A 30 -16.99 -9.54 -18.76
N ILE A 31 -15.77 -9.03 -18.97
CA ILE A 31 -15.36 -7.71 -18.49
C ILE A 31 -16.39 -6.73 -19.04
N PRO A 32 -17.25 -6.11 -18.20
CA PRO A 32 -18.22 -5.18 -18.69
C PRO A 32 -17.47 -4.03 -19.37
N ASN A 33 -18.01 -3.56 -20.49
CA ASN A 33 -17.48 -2.44 -21.27
C ASN A 33 -17.66 -1.10 -20.52
N GLU A 34 -17.53 -1.10 -19.20
CA GLU A 34 -17.55 0.11 -18.39
C GLU A 34 -16.28 0.91 -18.68
N SER A 35 -16.50 2.15 -19.11
CA SER A 35 -15.43 3.10 -19.36
C SER A 35 -14.73 3.43 -18.04
N LEU A 36 -13.42 3.18 -17.97
CA LEU A 36 -12.59 3.62 -16.86
C LEU A 36 -12.81 5.11 -16.56
N THR A 37 -12.77 5.47 -15.29
CA THR A 37 -12.90 6.86 -14.86
C THR A 37 -11.75 7.72 -15.44
N PRO A 38 -11.94 9.03 -15.62
CA PRO A 38 -10.88 9.91 -16.10
C PRO A 38 -9.60 9.85 -15.24
N ALA A 39 -9.76 9.68 -13.92
CA ALA A 39 -8.65 9.51 -12.99
C ALA A 39 -7.89 8.20 -13.24
N GLN A 40 -8.60 7.08 -13.47
CA GLN A 40 -7.97 5.80 -13.81
C GLN A 40 -7.21 5.87 -15.14
N GLN A 41 -7.79 6.52 -16.17
CA GLN A 41 -7.12 6.71 -17.45
C GLN A 41 -5.82 7.53 -17.32
N LEU A 42 -5.83 8.57 -16.47
CA LEU A 42 -4.64 9.35 -16.17
C LEU A 42 -3.59 8.52 -15.42
N GLY A 43 -4.01 7.75 -14.41
CA GLY A 43 -3.14 6.84 -13.67
C GLY A 43 -2.44 5.84 -14.59
N ILE A 44 -3.17 5.22 -15.53
CA ILE A 44 -2.60 4.32 -16.53
C ILE A 44 -1.52 5.02 -17.35
N LYS A 45 -1.79 6.23 -17.85
CA LYS A 45 -0.79 7.00 -18.63
C LYS A 45 0.47 7.30 -17.82
N ILE A 46 0.31 7.64 -16.54
CA ILE A 46 1.43 7.88 -15.62
C ILE A 46 2.27 6.60 -15.46
N VAL A 47 1.62 5.48 -15.13
CA VAL A 47 2.28 4.19 -14.92
C VAL A 47 3.02 3.72 -16.17
N ILE A 48 2.38 3.80 -17.34
CA ILE A 48 3.01 3.37 -18.60
C ILE A 48 4.18 4.27 -18.98
N ARG A 49 4.05 5.59 -18.83
CA ARG A 49 5.15 6.53 -19.10
C ARG A 49 6.32 6.27 -18.15
N TYR A 50 6.05 6.05 -16.86
CA TYR A 50 7.08 5.77 -15.87
C TYR A 50 7.75 4.41 -16.10
N GLY A 51 6.97 3.35 -16.35
CA GLY A 51 7.50 2.03 -16.65
C GLY A 51 8.37 1.99 -17.91
N ARG A 52 8.06 2.79 -18.93
CA ARG A 52 8.93 3.00 -20.09
C ARG A 52 10.20 3.77 -19.74
N HIS A 53 10.08 4.82 -18.93
CA HIS A 53 11.24 5.59 -18.47
C HIS A 53 12.23 4.73 -17.69
N LEU A 54 11.72 3.82 -16.84
CA LEU A 54 12.50 2.84 -16.10
C LEU A 54 13.07 1.71 -16.97
N GLY A 55 12.62 1.58 -18.23
CA GLY A 55 13.01 0.47 -19.12
C GLY A 55 12.42 -0.89 -18.73
N VAL A 56 11.45 -0.96 -17.81
CA VAL A 56 10.81 -2.21 -17.37
C VAL A 56 9.65 -2.63 -18.28
N LEU A 57 9.09 -1.69 -19.05
CA LEU A 57 8.04 -1.97 -20.03
C LEU A 57 8.55 -1.85 -21.45
N THR A 58 8.29 -2.88 -22.26
CA THR A 58 8.51 -2.86 -23.71
C THR A 58 7.22 -2.49 -24.45
N GLY A 59 7.25 -1.42 -25.25
CA GLY A 59 6.14 -1.04 -26.14
C GLY A 59 4.98 -0.30 -25.47
N ASN A 60 3.79 -0.35 -26.08
CA ASN A 60 2.57 0.19 -25.50
C ASN A 60 1.76 -0.88 -24.77
N LYS A 61 1.70 -0.71 -23.45
CA LYS A 61 1.08 -1.63 -22.50
C LYS A 61 -0.16 -1.01 -21.82
N GLU A 62 -0.70 0.08 -22.38
CA GLU A 62 -1.89 0.75 -21.83
C GLU A 62 -3.13 -0.16 -21.81
N GLN A 63 -3.36 -0.93 -22.88
CA GLN A 63 -4.47 -1.89 -22.94
C GLN A 63 -4.28 -3.06 -21.96
N ASP A 64 -3.05 -3.55 -21.85
CA ASP A 64 -2.67 -4.61 -20.92
C ASP A 64 -2.94 -4.19 -19.45
N LEU A 65 -2.51 -2.99 -19.07
CA LEU A 65 -2.77 -2.45 -17.73
C LEU A 65 -4.27 -2.14 -17.53
N THR A 66 -4.97 -1.64 -18.55
CA THR A 66 -6.42 -1.42 -18.50
C THR A 66 -7.15 -2.71 -18.17
N GLN A 67 -6.83 -3.79 -18.89
CA GLN A 67 -7.42 -5.11 -18.68
C GLN A 67 -7.11 -5.64 -17.29
N LEU A 68 -5.86 -5.52 -16.82
CA LEU A 68 -5.49 -5.93 -15.47
C LEU A 68 -6.34 -5.24 -14.41
N LEU A 69 -6.49 -3.91 -14.51
CA LEU A 69 -7.23 -3.13 -13.52
C LEU A 69 -8.72 -3.48 -13.52
N GLN A 70 -9.32 -3.70 -14.70
CA GLN A 70 -10.70 -4.18 -14.81
C GLN A 70 -10.87 -5.58 -14.20
N GLN A 71 -9.93 -6.50 -14.44
CA GLN A 71 -9.94 -7.83 -13.84
C GLN A 71 -9.83 -7.77 -12.32
N CYS A 72 -8.95 -6.92 -11.79
CA CYS A 72 -8.81 -6.67 -10.36
C CYS A 72 -10.11 -6.12 -9.76
N GLU A 73 -10.72 -5.13 -10.40
CA GLU A 73 -11.98 -4.53 -9.93
C GLU A 73 -13.10 -5.56 -9.82
N ILE A 74 -13.34 -6.34 -10.87
CA ILE A 74 -14.33 -7.43 -10.89
C ILE A 74 -14.03 -8.47 -9.79
N PHE A 75 -12.76 -8.86 -9.66
CA PHE A 75 -12.34 -9.82 -8.64
C PHE A 75 -12.60 -9.31 -7.22
N LEU A 76 -12.28 -8.03 -6.95
CA LEU A 76 -12.48 -7.42 -5.64
C LEU A 76 -13.96 -7.19 -5.33
N GLN A 77 -14.79 -6.84 -6.31
CA GLN A 77 -16.24 -6.70 -6.15
C GLN A 77 -16.89 -7.98 -5.60
N GLN A 78 -16.37 -9.17 -5.92
CA GLN A 78 -16.85 -10.45 -5.38
C GLN A 78 -16.64 -10.57 -3.86
N GLN A 79 -15.76 -9.74 -3.30
CA GLN A 79 -15.45 -9.68 -1.87
C GLN A 79 -16.12 -8.48 -1.20
N GLN A 80 -16.86 -7.64 -1.93
CA GLN A 80 -17.51 -6.45 -1.41
C GLN A 80 -18.94 -6.74 -0.93
N VAL A 81 -19.39 -6.01 0.09
CA VAL A 81 -20.76 -6.06 0.59
C VAL A 81 -21.33 -4.65 0.54
N PRO A 82 -22.46 -4.43 -0.17
CA PRO A 82 -23.10 -3.13 -0.22
C PRO A 82 -23.38 -2.58 1.18
N VAL A 83 -23.01 -1.31 1.39
CA VAL A 83 -23.25 -0.60 2.64
C VAL A 83 -24.28 0.48 2.38
N SER A 84 -25.35 0.53 3.19
CA SER A 84 -26.22 1.69 3.22
C SER A 84 -25.53 2.80 4.00
N SER A 85 -24.87 3.72 3.28
CA SER A 85 -24.15 4.85 3.88
C SER A 85 -24.48 6.14 3.11
N PRO A 86 -24.64 7.29 3.81
CA PRO A 86 -24.77 8.59 3.17
C PRO A 86 -23.47 9.05 2.50
N LEU A 87 -22.35 8.37 2.74
CA LEU A 87 -21.04 8.71 2.20
C LEU A 87 -20.93 8.24 0.75
N LEU A 88 -20.90 9.20 -0.19
CA LEU A 88 -20.84 8.94 -1.64
C LEU A 88 -19.67 8.03 -2.04
N TYR A 89 -18.53 8.14 -1.37
CA TYR A 89 -17.34 7.33 -1.68
C TYR A 89 -17.46 5.85 -1.28
N LEU A 90 -18.52 5.48 -0.55
CA LEU A 90 -18.85 4.08 -0.22
C LEU A 90 -19.95 3.53 -1.15
N GLN A 91 -20.44 4.33 -2.09
CA GLN A 91 -21.45 3.94 -3.06
C GLN A 91 -20.76 3.43 -4.33
N GLY A 92 -20.55 2.13 -4.39
CA GLY A 92 -20.00 1.46 -5.58
C GLY A 92 -18.54 1.05 -5.44
N CYS A 93 -17.79 1.18 -6.53
CA CYS A 93 -16.40 0.73 -6.63
C CYS A 93 -15.44 1.66 -5.90
N TYR A 94 -14.22 1.18 -5.66
CA TYR A 94 -13.16 1.99 -5.07
C TYR A 94 -12.92 3.26 -5.90
N PRO A 95 -13.01 4.47 -5.31
CA PRO A 95 -12.99 5.72 -6.07
C PRO A 95 -11.58 6.15 -6.51
N GLY A 96 -10.53 5.51 -5.99
CA GLY A 96 -9.14 5.85 -6.29
C GLY A 96 -8.53 5.01 -7.41
N TYR A 97 -7.29 5.34 -7.77
CA TYR A 97 -6.48 4.51 -8.66
C TYR A 97 -5.80 3.37 -7.89
N ASP A 98 -5.71 2.19 -8.50
CA ASP A 98 -5.05 1.03 -7.89
C ASP A 98 -3.52 1.08 -8.13
N TRP A 99 -2.85 1.85 -7.28
CA TRP A 99 -1.40 1.99 -7.29
C TRP A 99 -0.67 0.68 -6.99
N PHE A 100 -1.25 -0.19 -6.16
CA PHE A 100 -0.63 -1.45 -5.80
C PHE A 100 -0.62 -2.43 -6.98
N ALA A 101 -1.77 -2.66 -7.61
CA ALA A 101 -1.84 -3.53 -8.80
C ALA A 101 -0.93 -3.01 -9.94
N SER A 102 -0.87 -1.70 -10.11
CA SER A 102 0.01 -1.05 -11.08
C SER A 102 1.50 -1.21 -10.74
N SER A 103 1.85 -1.18 -9.46
CA SER A 103 3.22 -1.46 -8.99
C SER A 103 3.59 -2.91 -9.29
N MET A 104 2.69 -3.85 -8.96
CA MET A 104 2.90 -5.27 -9.25
C MET A 104 3.05 -5.52 -10.75
N PHE A 105 2.25 -4.85 -11.59
CA PHE A 105 2.37 -4.92 -13.05
C PHE A 105 3.77 -4.51 -13.54
N LEU A 106 4.31 -3.40 -13.04
CA LEU A 106 5.68 -2.99 -13.38
C LEU A 106 6.74 -3.96 -12.85
N MET A 107 6.56 -4.47 -11.62
CA MET A 107 7.47 -5.46 -11.03
C MET A 107 7.49 -6.80 -11.78
N MET A 108 6.40 -7.11 -12.49
CA MET A 108 6.25 -8.26 -13.40
C MET A 108 6.50 -7.90 -14.87
N SER A 109 7.19 -6.79 -15.14
CA SER A 109 7.59 -6.37 -16.49
C SER A 109 6.42 -6.20 -17.48
N GLY A 110 5.23 -5.87 -16.97
CA GLY A 110 4.03 -5.63 -17.76
C GLY A 110 3.31 -6.90 -18.24
N ASP A 111 3.52 -8.04 -17.58
CA ASP A 111 2.80 -9.29 -17.84
C ASP A 111 1.45 -9.29 -17.09
N THR A 112 0.36 -9.07 -17.83
CA THR A 112 -1.02 -8.99 -17.32
C THR A 112 -1.45 -10.28 -16.61
N GLU A 113 -1.32 -11.43 -17.28
CA GLU A 113 -1.84 -12.71 -16.78
C GLU A 113 -1.08 -13.15 -15.53
N LYS A 114 0.25 -13.01 -15.56
CA LYS A 114 1.11 -13.31 -14.43
C LYS A 114 0.80 -12.40 -13.24
N THR A 115 0.67 -11.10 -13.48
CA THR A 115 0.35 -10.13 -12.43
C THR A 115 -0.99 -10.45 -11.78
N PHE A 116 -2.03 -10.71 -12.57
CA PHE A 116 -3.35 -11.03 -12.05
C PHE A 116 -3.34 -12.33 -11.23
N THR A 117 -2.71 -13.39 -11.74
CA THR A 117 -2.55 -14.68 -11.03
C THR A 117 -1.90 -14.50 -9.66
N ILE A 118 -0.84 -13.69 -9.60
CA ILE A 118 -0.14 -13.41 -8.34
C ILE A 118 -1.03 -12.59 -7.40
N LEU A 119 -1.75 -11.58 -7.89
CA LEU A 119 -2.67 -10.77 -7.09
C LEU A 119 -3.80 -11.61 -6.48
N GLN A 120 -4.33 -12.59 -7.21
CA GLN A 120 -5.34 -13.53 -6.68
C GLN A 120 -4.81 -14.40 -5.53
N LYS A 121 -3.57 -14.89 -5.64
CA LYS A 121 -2.92 -15.62 -4.53
C LYS A 121 -2.64 -14.69 -3.36
N PHE A 122 -2.10 -13.51 -3.67
CA PHE A 122 -1.75 -12.48 -2.69
C PHE A 122 -2.95 -12.02 -1.86
N SER A 123 -4.16 -11.97 -2.43
CA SER A 123 -5.37 -11.54 -1.71
C SER A 123 -5.74 -12.41 -0.50
N SER A 124 -5.21 -13.62 -0.42
CA SER A 124 -5.38 -14.52 0.75
C SER A 124 -4.44 -14.18 1.92
N LEU A 125 -3.35 -13.46 1.65
CA LEU A 125 -2.31 -13.15 2.63
C LEU A 125 -2.69 -11.91 3.44
N LEU A 126 -2.26 -11.84 4.70
CA LEU A 126 -2.48 -10.68 5.57
C LEU A 126 -2.01 -9.37 4.93
N THR A 127 -0.83 -9.38 4.32
CA THR A 127 -0.19 -8.20 3.74
C THR A 127 -1.07 -7.52 2.68
N SER A 128 -1.95 -8.26 2.00
CA SER A 128 -2.89 -7.68 1.04
C SER A 128 -3.89 -6.71 1.64
N ALA A 129 -4.23 -6.87 2.93
CA ALA A 129 -5.08 -5.91 3.65
C ALA A 129 -4.45 -4.53 3.82
N TYR A 130 -3.12 -4.46 3.78
CA TYR A 130 -2.37 -3.25 4.11
C TYR A 130 -1.76 -2.59 2.88
N LEU A 131 -1.22 -3.38 1.94
CA LEU A 131 -0.63 -2.84 0.71
C LEU A 131 -1.66 -2.52 -0.38
N TRP A 132 -2.74 -3.31 -0.48
CA TRP A 132 -3.67 -3.24 -1.60
C TRP A 132 -4.97 -2.53 -1.20
N LEU A 133 -4.96 -1.20 -1.12
CA LEU A 133 -6.08 -0.40 -0.57
C LEU A 133 -7.47 -0.74 -1.16
N PRO A 134 -7.64 -0.88 -2.50
CA PRO A 134 -8.93 -1.26 -3.08
C PRO A 134 -9.49 -2.57 -2.53
N ARG A 135 -8.63 -3.49 -2.07
CA ARG A 135 -9.00 -4.84 -1.66
C ARG A 135 -9.85 -4.87 -0.39
N LEU A 136 -9.65 -3.92 0.52
CA LEU A 136 -10.49 -3.79 1.72
C LEU A 136 -11.56 -2.71 1.61
N HIS A 137 -11.68 -2.04 0.47
CA HIS A 137 -12.78 -1.12 0.22
C HIS A 137 -14.12 -1.87 0.29
N ILE A 138 -14.97 -1.50 1.27
CA ILE A 138 -16.29 -2.12 1.57
C ILE A 138 -16.29 -3.67 1.63
N SER A 139 -15.16 -4.27 1.98
CA SER A 139 -14.97 -5.71 1.93
C SER A 139 -15.76 -6.46 3.02
N LYS A 140 -16.21 -7.68 2.72
CA LYS A 140 -16.82 -8.63 3.67
C LYS A 140 -15.87 -9.02 4.80
N HIS A 141 -14.57 -8.84 4.60
CA HIS A 141 -13.53 -9.16 5.57
C HIS A 141 -13.38 -8.08 6.67
N LEU A 142 -14.05 -6.94 6.54
CA LEU A 142 -14.08 -5.92 7.58
C LEU A 142 -15.30 -6.10 8.48
N ALA A 143 -15.11 -5.81 9.78
CA ALA A 143 -16.22 -5.68 10.72
C ALA A 143 -17.25 -4.64 10.22
N VAL A 144 -18.54 -4.89 10.50
CA VAL A 144 -19.66 -4.11 9.97
C VAL A 144 -19.50 -2.61 10.24
N ASP A 145 -19.08 -2.23 11.45
CA ASP A 145 -18.94 -0.83 11.86
C ASP A 145 -17.76 -0.14 11.14
N ILE A 146 -16.62 -0.82 11.00
CA ILE A 146 -15.45 -0.30 10.28
C ILE A 146 -15.78 -0.10 8.80
N ARG A 147 -16.46 -1.09 8.22
CA ARG A 147 -16.91 -1.05 6.83
C ARG A 147 -17.90 0.09 6.60
N ALA A 148 -18.86 0.29 7.52
CA ALA A 148 -19.85 1.36 7.45
C ALA A 148 -19.23 2.76 7.58
N ALA A 149 -18.17 2.87 8.37
CA ALA A 149 -17.41 4.10 8.54
C ALA A 149 -16.47 4.40 7.35
N GLY A 150 -16.19 3.42 6.49
CA GLY A 150 -15.30 3.58 5.34
C GLY A 150 -13.81 3.74 5.70
N ILE A 151 -13.42 3.35 6.91
CA ILE A 151 -12.07 3.58 7.43
C ILE A 151 -11.18 2.39 7.07
N HIS A 152 -10.15 2.63 6.27
CA HIS A 152 -9.19 1.59 5.88
C HIS A 152 -8.24 1.23 7.05
N PRO A 153 -7.79 -0.05 7.20
CA PRO A 153 -6.88 -0.46 8.29
C PRO A 153 -5.57 0.32 8.39
N ILE A 154 -5.11 0.89 7.28
CA ILE A 154 -3.95 1.81 7.30
C ILE A 154 -4.19 2.98 8.27
N ILE A 155 -5.41 3.51 8.34
CA ILE A 155 -5.73 4.71 9.14
C ILE A 155 -5.74 4.38 10.63
N PHE A 156 -6.44 3.32 11.04
CA PHE A 156 -6.63 3.04 12.47
C PHE A 156 -5.57 2.09 13.06
N CYS A 157 -4.88 1.30 12.23
CA CYS A 157 -3.87 0.34 12.69
C CYS A 157 -2.45 0.83 12.37
N THR A 158 -2.10 0.96 11.08
CA THR A 158 -0.75 1.41 10.69
C THR A 158 -0.44 2.79 11.25
N ALA A 159 -1.34 3.75 11.09
CA ALA A 159 -1.12 5.12 11.55
C ALA A 159 -0.97 5.22 13.08
N HIS A 160 -1.80 4.48 13.84
CA HIS A 160 -1.67 4.37 15.29
C HIS A 160 -0.27 3.89 15.71
N TYR A 161 0.21 2.82 15.10
CA TYR A 161 1.53 2.27 15.42
C TYR A 161 2.68 3.17 14.97
N VAL A 162 2.52 3.88 13.85
CA VAL A 162 3.51 4.90 13.45
C VAL A 162 3.60 6.00 14.51
N GLU A 163 2.48 6.55 14.98
CA GLU A 163 2.53 7.61 15.99
C GLU A 163 3.15 7.12 17.31
N MET A 164 2.80 5.90 17.73
CA MET A 164 3.31 5.33 18.98
C MET A 164 4.82 5.03 18.91
N LEU A 165 5.29 4.43 17.81
CA LEU A 165 6.72 4.18 17.60
C LEU A 165 7.47 5.50 17.42
N MET A 166 6.93 6.46 16.66
CA MET A 166 7.57 7.75 16.44
C MET A 166 7.82 8.49 17.76
N LYS A 167 6.84 8.48 18.66
CA LYS A 167 6.97 9.10 19.99
C LYS A 167 8.12 8.51 20.81
N THR A 168 8.44 7.23 20.61
CA THR A 168 9.45 6.50 21.38
C THR A 168 10.82 6.53 20.71
N GLU A 169 10.87 6.24 19.41
CA GLU A 169 12.10 6.01 18.65
C GLU A 169 12.71 7.29 18.05
N ILE A 170 11.86 8.28 17.72
CA ILE A 170 12.27 9.54 17.10
C ILE A 170 11.48 10.73 17.69
N PRO A 171 11.60 10.98 19.02
CA PRO A 171 10.77 11.95 19.75
C PRO A 171 10.93 13.40 19.26
N LEU A 172 12.07 13.75 18.67
CA LEU A 172 12.28 15.07 18.07
C LEU A 172 11.36 15.29 16.86
N VAL A 173 11.24 14.28 16.00
CA VAL A 173 10.32 14.29 14.87
C VAL A 173 8.88 14.36 15.39
N PHE A 174 8.52 13.54 16.39
CA PHE A 174 7.18 13.60 16.99
C PHE A 174 6.83 15.00 17.50
N SER A 175 7.78 15.67 18.18
CA SER A 175 7.60 17.03 18.70
C SER A 175 7.45 18.05 17.57
N ALA A 176 8.16 17.89 16.46
CA ALA A 176 8.05 18.73 15.28
C ALA A 176 6.62 18.72 14.71
N PHE A 177 6.01 17.53 14.58
CA PHE A 177 4.61 17.38 14.18
C PHE A 177 3.63 18.05 15.15
N GLN A 178 3.85 17.89 16.46
CA GLN A 178 3.02 18.55 17.48
C GLN A 178 3.09 20.08 17.35
N MET A 179 4.29 20.64 17.13
CA MET A 179 4.47 22.08 16.92
C MET A 179 3.82 22.58 15.63
N SER A 180 3.85 21.78 14.57
CA SER A 180 3.22 22.12 13.28
C SER A 180 1.70 21.88 13.26
N GLY A 181 1.10 21.30 14.30
CA GLY A 181 -0.35 21.21 14.46
C GLY A 181 -1.04 20.13 13.61
N PHE A 182 -0.30 19.11 13.15
CA PHE A 182 -0.89 17.98 12.41
C PHE A 182 -0.21 16.66 12.78
N THR A 183 -0.87 15.53 12.49
CA THR A 183 -0.37 14.22 12.92
C THR A 183 0.48 13.52 11.85
N PRO A 184 1.52 12.76 12.25
CA PRO A 184 2.31 11.94 11.33
C PRO A 184 1.47 10.96 10.52
N SER A 185 0.38 10.46 11.10
CA SER A 185 -0.57 9.55 10.45
C SER A 185 -1.11 10.09 9.14
N GLN A 186 -1.38 11.41 9.06
CA GLN A 186 -1.90 12.02 7.83
C GLN A 186 -0.89 11.94 6.68
N ILE A 187 0.41 12.04 6.99
CA ILE A 187 1.49 11.93 6.00
C ILE A 187 1.66 10.47 5.57
N CYS A 188 1.70 9.54 6.53
CA CYS A 188 1.75 8.11 6.21
C CYS A 188 0.58 7.67 5.33
N GLN A 189 -0.65 8.10 5.63
CA GLN A 189 -1.80 7.79 4.81
C GLN A 189 -1.60 8.27 3.36
N HIS A 190 -1.05 9.47 3.20
CA HIS A 190 -0.82 10.04 1.88
C HIS A 190 0.26 9.27 1.10
N TRP A 191 1.36 8.90 1.75
CA TRP A 191 2.43 8.09 1.16
C TRP A 191 1.96 6.67 0.80
N LEU A 192 1.31 5.99 1.75
CA LEU A 192 0.89 4.59 1.61
C LEU A 192 -0.25 4.43 0.60
N SER A 193 -1.18 5.40 0.52
CA SER A 193 -2.29 5.32 -0.44
C SER A 193 -1.85 5.34 -1.90
N GLN A 194 -0.63 5.80 -2.16
CA GLN A 194 -0.02 5.86 -3.48
C GLN A 194 1.16 4.88 -3.63
N CYS A 195 1.34 3.93 -2.72
CA CYS A 195 2.51 3.02 -2.71
C CYS A 195 3.85 3.78 -2.88
N PHE A 196 3.95 4.99 -2.30
CA PHE A 196 5.09 5.90 -2.41
C PHE A 196 5.48 6.39 -3.82
N TRP A 197 4.62 6.25 -4.84
CA TRP A 197 4.95 6.61 -6.24
C TRP A 197 5.48 8.02 -6.47
N ASN A 198 5.02 9.01 -5.69
CA ASN A 198 5.48 10.40 -5.82
C ASN A 198 6.70 10.73 -4.93
N TYR A 199 7.13 9.79 -4.09
CA TYR A 199 8.03 10.06 -2.97
C TYR A 199 9.34 9.31 -3.06
N LEU A 200 9.31 8.05 -3.47
CA LEU A 200 10.47 7.18 -3.46
C LEU A 200 10.92 6.81 -4.87
N ASP A 201 12.23 6.60 -5.03
CA ASP A 201 12.78 5.97 -6.23
C ASP A 201 12.16 4.58 -6.43
N TRP A 202 12.04 4.14 -7.69
CA TRP A 202 11.46 2.84 -8.03
C TRP A 202 12.10 1.65 -7.29
N SER A 203 13.43 1.71 -7.06
CA SER A 203 14.13 0.67 -6.30
C SER A 203 13.59 0.58 -4.87
N GLU A 204 13.32 1.71 -4.23
CA GLU A 204 12.83 1.76 -2.85
C GLU A 204 11.35 1.41 -2.75
N ILE A 205 10.54 1.72 -3.78
CA ILE A 205 9.17 1.19 -3.90
C ILE A 205 9.20 -0.34 -3.99
N CYS A 206 10.10 -0.90 -4.81
CA CYS A 206 10.29 -2.35 -4.91
C CYS A 206 10.72 -2.97 -3.57
N HIS A 207 11.64 -2.32 -2.85
CA HIS A 207 12.08 -2.77 -1.52
C HIS A 207 10.95 -2.70 -0.50
N TYR A 208 10.16 -1.63 -0.49
CA TYR A 208 9.01 -1.49 0.40
C TYR A 208 7.98 -2.61 0.18
N VAL A 209 7.56 -2.83 -1.07
CA VAL A 209 6.62 -3.91 -1.41
C VAL A 209 7.23 -5.27 -1.03
N GLY A 210 8.51 -5.47 -1.37
CA GLY A 210 9.23 -6.70 -1.04
C GLY A 210 9.31 -6.97 0.46
N ALA A 211 9.71 -5.99 1.26
CA ALA A 211 9.84 -6.13 2.71
C ALA A 211 8.49 -6.47 3.37
N CYS A 212 7.42 -5.80 2.96
CA CYS A 212 6.08 -6.08 3.51
C CYS A 212 5.57 -7.49 3.15
N ILE A 213 5.92 -7.99 1.95
CA ILE A 213 5.53 -9.32 1.50
C ILE A 213 6.39 -10.40 2.16
N LEU A 214 7.72 -10.22 2.17
CA LEU A 214 8.69 -11.21 2.63
C LEU A 214 8.79 -11.27 4.15
N CYS A 215 8.87 -10.11 4.80
CA CYS A 215 9.14 -10.02 6.23
C CYS A 215 7.85 -9.93 7.04
N GLY A 216 6.78 -9.31 6.51
CA GLY A 216 5.46 -9.21 7.16
C GLY A 216 4.82 -7.84 7.02
N ALA A 217 3.49 -7.77 7.23
CA ALA A 217 2.73 -6.53 7.05
C ALA A 217 3.16 -5.39 8.00
N ASP A 218 3.72 -5.72 9.17
CA ASP A 218 4.24 -4.79 10.16
C ASP A 218 5.45 -3.99 9.66
N TYR A 219 6.18 -4.48 8.65
CA TYR A 219 7.25 -3.70 7.99
C TYR A 219 6.72 -2.43 7.32
N GLN A 220 5.42 -2.34 7.02
CA GLN A 220 4.82 -1.09 6.58
C GLN A 220 4.96 0.03 7.63
N VAL A 221 4.83 -0.30 8.92
CA VAL A 221 5.04 0.64 10.03
C VAL A 221 6.52 0.99 10.14
N TYR A 222 7.39 -0.02 10.14
CA TYR A 222 8.84 0.18 10.33
C TYR A 222 9.45 1.00 9.20
N MET A 223 8.97 0.81 7.97
CA MET A 223 9.35 1.62 6.82
C MET A 223 8.99 3.09 7.02
N CYS A 224 7.77 3.40 7.46
CA CYS A 224 7.38 4.78 7.75
C CYS A 224 8.28 5.40 8.84
N ILE A 225 8.59 4.66 9.91
CA ILE A 225 9.49 5.13 10.98
C ILE A 225 10.92 5.36 10.45
N ALA A 226 11.43 4.46 9.61
CA ALA A 226 12.74 4.61 8.97
C ALA A 226 12.81 5.86 8.07
N ILE A 227 11.78 6.10 7.26
CA ILE A 227 11.68 7.31 6.44
C ILE A 227 11.67 8.58 7.30
N PHE A 228 10.88 8.60 8.39
CA PHE A 228 10.88 9.76 9.27
C PHE A 228 12.20 9.97 10.00
N LYS A 229 12.91 8.89 10.36
CA LYS A 229 14.25 8.97 10.92
C LYS A 229 15.25 9.56 9.93
N HIS A 230 15.19 9.12 8.66
CA HIS A 230 15.98 9.68 7.56
C HIS A 230 15.74 11.18 7.39
N LEU A 231 14.48 11.59 7.33
CA LEU A 231 14.05 12.97 7.15
C LEU A 231 14.20 13.86 8.40
N GLN A 232 14.75 13.36 9.51
CA GLN A 232 14.69 14.07 10.80
C GLN A 232 15.25 15.49 10.71
N GLN A 233 16.38 15.70 10.03
CA GLN A 233 16.99 17.03 9.93
C GLN A 233 16.15 18.00 9.10
N GLU A 234 15.64 17.54 7.95
CA GLU A 234 14.78 18.34 7.08
C GLU A 234 13.45 18.66 7.78
N ILE A 235 12.87 17.70 8.49
CA ILE A 235 11.65 17.93 9.27
C ILE A 235 11.85 19.05 10.29
N LEU A 236 12.96 19.02 11.05
CA LEU A 236 13.25 20.06 12.04
C LEU A 236 13.48 21.43 11.40
N GLN A 237 14.07 21.48 10.20
CA GLN A 237 14.25 22.72 9.45
C GLN A 237 12.91 23.25 8.92
N HIS A 238 12.12 22.43 8.25
CA HIS A 238 10.82 22.81 7.70
C HIS A 238 9.76 23.13 8.76
N THR A 239 9.92 22.64 9.99
CA THR A 239 9.12 23.12 11.12
C THR A 239 9.41 24.57 11.46
N GLN A 240 10.66 25.03 11.34
CA GLN A 240 11.04 26.42 11.64
C GLN A 240 10.53 27.38 10.56
N THR A 241 10.53 26.95 9.31
CA THR A 241 10.02 27.72 8.16
C THR A 241 8.51 27.59 7.95
N GLN A 242 7.82 26.81 8.79
CA GLN A 242 6.36 26.62 8.81
C GLN A 242 5.78 26.02 7.52
N ASP A 243 6.58 25.28 6.78
CA ASP A 243 6.21 24.63 5.50
C ASP A 243 6.31 23.10 5.56
N LEU A 244 6.54 22.51 6.75
CA LEU A 244 6.69 21.06 6.96
C LEU A 244 5.59 20.22 6.28
N GLN A 245 4.34 20.66 6.34
CA GLN A 245 3.23 19.89 5.75
C GLN A 245 3.31 19.86 4.22
N VAL A 246 3.73 20.96 3.59
CA VAL A 246 3.90 21.05 2.14
C VAL A 246 5.09 20.19 1.72
N PHE A 247 6.23 20.35 2.40
CA PHE A 247 7.43 19.53 2.20
C PHE A 247 7.10 18.02 2.17
N LEU A 248 6.46 17.50 3.23
CA LEU A 248 6.16 16.07 3.34
C LEU A 248 5.08 15.55 2.37
N LYS A 249 4.27 16.44 1.77
CA LYS A 249 3.16 16.07 0.86
C LYS A 249 3.42 16.35 -0.62
N GLU A 250 4.43 17.14 -0.94
CA GLU A 250 4.66 17.59 -2.31
C GLU A 250 6.08 17.30 -2.79
N GLU A 251 7.04 17.14 -1.88
CA GLU A 251 8.43 16.88 -2.25
C GLU A 251 8.79 15.40 -2.21
N ALA A 252 9.71 15.01 -3.11
CA ALA A 252 10.25 13.67 -3.15
C ALA A 252 11.23 13.45 -1.97
N ILE A 253 11.27 12.22 -1.47
CA ILE A 253 12.14 11.83 -0.36
C ILE A 253 13.51 11.50 -0.94
N HIS A 254 14.40 12.49 -0.93
CA HIS A 254 15.72 12.37 -1.52
C HIS A 254 16.68 11.57 -0.62
N GLY A 255 17.52 10.75 -1.26
CA GLY A 255 18.63 10.05 -0.60
C GLY A 255 18.21 8.89 0.31
N PHE A 256 16.92 8.59 0.45
CA PHE A 256 16.49 7.43 1.22
C PHE A 256 16.94 6.13 0.53
N LYS A 257 17.57 5.22 1.28
CA LYS A 257 17.97 3.89 0.82
C LYS A 257 17.54 2.85 1.84
N PHE A 258 16.72 1.89 1.41
CA PHE A 258 16.19 0.85 2.29
C PHE A 258 17.29 0.09 3.04
N GLY A 259 18.39 -0.22 2.36
CA GLY A 259 19.53 -0.95 2.94
C GLY A 259 20.18 -0.26 4.14
N ASP A 260 20.27 1.07 4.11
CA ASP A 260 20.90 1.86 5.18
C ASP A 260 20.07 1.85 6.49
N HIS A 261 18.78 1.50 6.38
CA HIS A 261 17.85 1.44 7.50
C HIS A 261 17.44 0.02 7.89
N LEU A 262 17.97 -1.01 7.23
CA LEU A 262 17.55 -2.40 7.45
C LEU A 262 17.81 -2.86 8.89
N GLU A 263 19.01 -2.65 9.42
CA GLU A 263 19.37 -3.00 10.80
C GLU A 263 18.46 -2.30 11.81
N PHE A 264 18.13 -1.04 11.56
CA PHE A 264 17.20 -0.29 12.39
C PHE A 264 15.79 -0.90 12.33
N MET A 265 15.27 -1.24 11.15
CA MET A 265 13.96 -1.88 11.02
C MET A 265 13.91 -3.28 11.65
N GLU A 266 14.99 -4.06 11.56
CA GLU A 266 15.11 -5.36 12.23
C GLU A 266 15.08 -5.20 13.77
N SER A 267 15.71 -4.14 14.30
CA SER A 267 15.61 -3.83 15.73
C SER A 267 14.18 -3.49 16.16
N LEU A 268 13.44 -2.73 15.33
CA LEU A 268 12.02 -2.43 15.57
C LEU A 268 11.17 -3.70 15.51
N GLU A 269 11.46 -4.59 14.57
CA GLU A 269 10.78 -5.88 14.45
C GLU A 269 10.93 -6.68 15.74
N GLN A 270 12.15 -6.86 16.23
CA GLN A 270 12.42 -7.64 17.44
C GLN A 270 11.67 -7.10 18.66
N MET A 271 11.58 -5.77 18.78
CA MET A 271 10.92 -5.11 19.92
C MET A 271 9.40 -5.07 19.80
N TYR A 272 8.86 -4.80 18.61
CA TYR A 272 7.46 -4.41 18.44
C TYR A 272 6.59 -5.43 17.72
N ARG A 273 7.16 -6.39 16.97
CA ARG A 273 6.39 -7.39 16.21
C ARG A 273 5.37 -8.17 17.04
N PRO A 274 5.66 -8.62 18.27
CA PRO A 274 4.68 -9.35 19.10
C PRO A 274 3.40 -8.55 19.40
N MET A 275 3.46 -7.23 19.30
CA MET A 275 2.34 -6.31 19.48
C MET A 275 1.75 -5.86 18.14
N VAL A 276 2.58 -5.28 17.26
CA VAL A 276 2.14 -4.66 16.00
C VAL A 276 1.51 -5.69 15.07
N LEU A 277 2.25 -6.75 14.73
CA LEU A 277 1.76 -7.77 13.81
C LEU A 277 0.57 -8.54 14.39
N LYS A 278 0.55 -8.74 15.70
CA LYS A 278 -0.57 -9.39 16.40
C LYS A 278 -1.87 -8.59 16.26
N GLU A 279 -1.84 -7.29 16.53
CA GLU A 279 -3.04 -6.46 16.36
C GLU A 279 -3.40 -6.29 14.88
N MET A 280 -2.42 -6.19 13.97
CA MET A 280 -2.69 -6.17 12.53
C MET A 280 -3.44 -7.42 12.04
N LYS A 281 -3.14 -8.60 12.59
CA LYS A 281 -3.89 -9.84 12.32
C LYS A 281 -5.32 -9.76 12.86
N LYS A 282 -5.50 -9.28 14.08
CA LYS A 282 -6.78 -9.20 14.78
C LYS A 282 -7.81 -8.28 14.09
N TYR A 283 -7.37 -7.24 13.37
CA TYR A 283 -8.29 -6.37 12.64
C TYR A 283 -8.75 -6.94 11.29
N CYS A 284 -8.22 -8.09 10.89
CA CYS A 284 -8.47 -8.75 9.61
C CYS A 284 -9.14 -10.14 9.76
N ILE A 285 -9.25 -10.64 11.00
CA ILE A 285 -9.83 -11.94 11.39
C ILE A 285 -10.96 -11.67 12.37
#